data_AF-A0A8H7L1Z8-F1
#
_entry.id   AF-A0A8H7L1Z8-F1
#
_cell.length_a   1.000
_cell.length_b   1.000
_cell.length_c   1.000
_cell.angle_alpha   90.00
_cell.angle_beta   90.00
_cell.angle_gamma   90.00
#
_symmetry.space_group_name_H-M   'P 1'
#
loop_
_entity.id
_entity.type
_entity.pdbx_description
1 polymer ?
#
loop_
_entity_poly.entity_id
_entity_poly.type
_entity_poly.pdbx_seq_one_letter_code
_entity_poly.pdbx_strand_id
1 'polypeptide(L)'
;MAYLTPGLRFLGSRLLALAGLSALVVSLRSTLNAHLGTSIPGWTCIPAILVGLPLGFAVRISLGEMHHRRRAAALGARIVPLVPTRLPAGLDILTTLFKEAQEGYPGWLETLGSTFCLRVFWEDLVMTAEPDNIKAILASDFANYEKGKRTAR
;
A
#
# COMPACT_ATOMS: atom_id res chain seq x y z
N MET A 1 9.49 -24.07 19.22
CA MET A 1 9.89 -22.89 18.44
C MET A 1 9.10 -21.70 18.95
N ALA A 2 9.76 -20.67 19.47
CA ALA A 2 9.07 -19.55 20.12
C ALA A 2 8.23 -18.79 19.09
N TYR A 3 6.90 -18.85 19.24
CA TYR A 3 5.96 -18.13 18.41
C TYR A 3 6.05 -16.63 18.75
N LEU A 4 6.94 -15.91 18.07
CA LEU A 4 6.90 -14.45 18.07
C LEU A 4 5.54 -14.02 17.52
N THR A 5 4.77 -13.30 18.31
CA THR A 5 3.49 -12.77 17.86
C THR A 5 3.72 -11.90 16.60
N PRO A 6 2.86 -11.99 15.58
CA PRO A 6 3.09 -11.33 14.29
C PRO A 6 3.29 -9.82 14.42
N GLY A 7 2.72 -9.19 15.44
CA GLY A 7 2.95 -7.78 15.77
C GLY A 7 4.40 -7.46 16.15
N LEU A 8 5.04 -8.29 16.97
CA LEU A 8 6.45 -8.11 17.36
C LEU A 8 7.39 -8.27 16.17
N ARG A 9 7.12 -9.22 15.27
CA ARG A 9 7.89 -9.38 14.02
C ARG A 9 7.76 -8.15 13.11
N PHE A 10 6.56 -7.58 13.02
CA PHE A 10 6.32 -6.36 12.25
C PHE A 10 7.03 -5.14 12.87
N LEU A 11 6.91 -4.96 14.19
CA LEU A 11 7.59 -3.89 14.91
C LEU A 11 9.11 -3.99 14.80
N GLY A 12 9.67 -5.19 15.01
CA GLY A 12 11.12 -5.42 14.91
C GLY A 12 11.67 -5.12 13.52
N SER A 13 10.99 -5.59 12.47
CA SER A 13 11.41 -5.31 11.09
C SER A 13 11.31 -3.82 10.73
N ARG A 14 10.29 -3.11 11.23
CA ARG A 14 10.15 -1.66 11.03
C ARG A 14 11.19 -0.85 11.80
N LEU A 15 11.52 -1.24 13.03
CA LEU A 15 12.58 -0.61 13.83
C LEU A 15 13.96 -0.80 13.18
N LEU A 16 14.25 -2.00 12.67
CA LEU A 16 15.48 -2.25 11.92
C LEU A 16 15.55 -1.42 10.64
N ALA A 17 14.44 -1.27 9.92
CA ALA A 17 14.39 -0.41 8.73
C ALA A 17 14.64 1.07 9.09
N LEU A 18 14.09 1.56 10.20
CA LEU A 18 14.33 2.91 10.70
C LEU A 18 15.79 3.11 11.11
N ALA A 19 16.38 2.15 11.81
CA ALA A 19 17.80 2.17 12.18
C ALA A 19 18.72 2.12 10.95
N GLY A 20 18.35 1.34 9.92
CA GLY A 20 19.05 1.31 8.65
C GLY A 20 19.00 2.64 7.92
N LEU A 21 17.83 3.30 7.89
CA LEU A 21 17.67 4.61 7.27
C LEU A 21 18.47 5.69 8.00
N SER A 22 18.48 5.69 9.34
CA SER A 22 19.28 6.65 10.10
C SER A 22 20.79 6.42 9.92
N ALA A 23 21.24 5.16 9.90
CA ALA A 23 22.63 4.81 9.60
C ALA A 23 23.04 5.23 8.18
N LEU A 24 22.16 5.08 7.18
CA LEU A 24 22.40 5.54 5.81
C LEU A 24 22.55 7.06 5.76
N VAL A 25 21.66 7.81 6.40
CA VAL A 25 21.76 9.29 6.43
C VAL A 25 23.04 9.77 7.10
N VAL A 26 23.44 9.14 8.22
CA VAL A 26 24.67 9.50 8.94
C VAL A 26 25.93 9.14 8.14
N SER A 27 25.95 7.97 7.49
CA SER A 27 27.08 7.56 6.63
C SER A 27 27.18 8.38 5.35
N LEU A 28 26.05 8.77 4.75
CA LEU A 28 26.04 9.69 3.63
C LEU A 28 26.58 11.07 4.03
N ARG A 29 26.21 11.57 5.22
CA ARG A 29 26.78 12.81 5.76
C ARG A 29 28.30 12.70 5.99
N SER A 30 28.78 11.61 6.58
CA SER A 30 30.21 11.46 6.88
C SER A 30 31.06 11.34 5.62
N THR A 31 30.57 10.63 4.59
CA THR A 31 31.23 10.53 3.28
C THR A 31 31.24 11.86 2.54
N LEU A 32 30.11 12.59 2.52
CA LEU A 32 30.04 13.93 1.92
C LEU A 32 30.98 14.92 2.60
N ASN A 33 31.05 14.92 3.93
CA ASN A 33 31.99 15.78 4.68
C ASN A 33 33.46 15.41 4.35
N ALA A 34 33.77 14.13 4.19
CA ALA A 34 35.12 13.66 3.87
C ALA A 34 35.54 14.02 2.43
N HIS A 35 34.62 13.96 1.46
CA HIS A 35 34.91 14.22 0.04
C HIS A 35 34.80 15.69 -0.37
N LEU A 36 33.88 16.46 0.23
CA LEU A 36 33.64 17.87 -0.12
C LEU A 36 34.30 18.85 0.85
N GLY A 37 34.92 18.37 1.95
CA GLY A 37 35.60 19.21 2.95
C GLY A 37 34.68 20.23 3.64
N THR A 38 33.36 20.10 3.46
CA THR A 38 32.35 21.01 4.02
C THR A 38 31.85 20.45 5.35
N SER A 39 31.74 21.30 6.36
CA SER A 39 31.22 20.91 7.67
C SER A 39 29.69 20.95 7.65
N ILE A 40 29.04 19.92 7.11
CA ILE A 40 27.56 19.84 7.13
C ILE A 40 27.08 19.70 8.59
N PRO A 41 26.25 20.63 9.10
CA PRO A 41 25.74 20.60 10.46
C PRO A 41 24.91 19.34 10.75
N GLY A 42 25.01 18.77 11.95
CA GLY A 42 24.26 17.55 12.31
C GLY A 42 22.73 17.70 12.30
N TRP A 43 22.23 18.93 12.34
CA TRP A 43 20.81 19.24 12.27
C TRP A 43 20.19 18.91 10.92
N THR A 44 20.99 18.78 9.84
CA THR A 44 20.49 18.39 8.51
C THR A 44 20.04 16.93 8.44
N CYS A 45 20.45 16.09 9.39
CA CYS A 45 20.00 14.70 9.48
C CYS A 45 18.50 14.61 9.80
N ILE A 46 17.96 15.53 10.60
CA ILE A 46 16.55 15.52 11.01
C ILE A 46 15.61 15.72 9.80
N PRO A 47 15.74 16.78 8.97
CA PRO A 47 14.91 16.93 7.79
C PRO A 47 15.20 15.85 6.75
N ALA A 48 16.44 15.36 6.63
CA ALA A 48 16.77 14.26 5.72
C ALA A 48 16.02 12.97 6.07
N ILE A 49 15.92 12.62 7.35
CA ILE A 49 15.14 11.46 7.82
C ILE A 49 13.64 11.73 7.65
N LEU A 50 13.17 12.92 8.03
CA LEU A 50 11.76 13.31 7.93
C LEU A 50 11.24 13.25 6.48
N VAL A 51 12.07 13.66 5.51
CA VAL A 51 11.74 13.61 4.07
C VAL A 51 12.03 12.23 3.47
N GLY A 52 13.05 11.52 3.95
CA GLY A 52 13.41 10.20 3.45
C GLY A 52 12.29 9.16 3.62
N LEU A 53 11.54 9.23 4.71
CA LEU A 53 10.40 8.34 4.96
C LEU A 53 9.25 8.49 3.94
N PRO A 54 8.64 9.67 3.72
CA PRO A 54 7.59 9.84 2.72
C PRO A 54 8.11 9.58 1.31
N LEU A 55 9.38 9.91 1.01
CA LEU A 55 9.98 9.68 -0.30
C LEU A 55 10.16 8.18 -0.58
N GLY A 56 10.68 7.42 0.38
CA GLY A 56 10.78 5.96 0.29
C GLY A 56 9.40 5.30 0.16
N PHE A 57 8.40 5.79 0.88
CA PHE A 57 7.02 5.33 0.76
C PHE A 57 6.44 5.60 -0.64
N ALA A 58 6.62 6.82 -1.17
CA ALA A 58 6.19 7.20 -2.51
C ALA A 58 6.85 6.33 -3.60
N VAL A 59 8.17 6.12 -3.52
CA VAL A 59 8.90 5.24 -4.44
C VAL A 59 8.32 3.83 -4.41
N ARG A 60 8.07 3.28 -3.22
CA ARG A 60 7.49 1.94 -3.07
C ARG A 60 6.12 1.83 -3.74
N ILE A 61 5.26 2.83 -3.56
CA ILE A 61 3.94 2.88 -4.20
C ILE A 61 4.08 2.94 -5.73
N SER A 62 4.92 3.84 -6.24
CA SER A 62 5.12 4.00 -7.69
C SER A 62 5.68 2.74 -8.34
N LEU A 63 6.63 2.05 -7.67
CA LEU A 63 7.17 0.79 -8.14
C LEU A 63 6.12 -0.33 -8.12
N GLY A 64 5.29 -0.39 -7.08
CA GLY A 64 4.17 -1.33 -6.99
C GLY A 64 3.19 -1.15 -8.15
N GLU A 65 2.72 0.09 -8.35
CA GLU A 65 1.86 0.45 -9.49
C GLU A 65 2.50 0.05 -10.82
N MET A 66 3.76 0.43 -11.06
CA MET A 66 4.47 0.09 -12.29
C MET A 66 4.59 -1.42 -12.49
N HIS A 67 4.85 -2.18 -11.43
CA HIS A 67 4.90 -3.64 -11.48
C HIS A 67 3.53 -4.23 -11.85
N HIS A 68 2.44 -3.76 -11.24
CA HIS A 68 1.09 -4.21 -11.56
C HIS A 68 0.72 -3.91 -13.02
N ARG A 69 1.05 -2.71 -13.52
CA ARG A 69 0.83 -2.35 -14.94
C ARG A 69 1.57 -3.27 -15.90
N ARG A 70 2.86 -3.52 -15.63
CA ARG A 70 3.69 -4.41 -16.45
C ARG A 70 3.15 -5.84 -16.45
N ARG A 71 2.74 -6.35 -15.28
CA ARG A 71 2.19 -7.69 -15.16
C ARG A 71 0.82 -7.82 -15.85
N ALA A 72 -0.03 -6.81 -15.75
CA ALA A 72 -1.30 -6.77 -16.48
C ALA A 72 -1.07 -6.80 -18.00
N ALA A 73 -0.15 -5.96 -18.50
CA ALA A 73 0.21 -5.94 -19.92
C ALA A 73 0.79 -7.30 -20.40
N ALA A 74 1.63 -7.95 -19.60
CA ALA A 74 2.19 -9.26 -19.92
C ALA A 74 1.14 -10.37 -20.00
N LEU A 75 0.05 -10.25 -19.24
CA LEU A 75 -1.08 -11.20 -19.24
C LEU A 75 -2.15 -10.85 -20.29
N GLY A 76 -1.97 -9.77 -21.06
CA GLY A 76 -3.02 -9.23 -21.93
C GLY A 76 -4.25 -8.74 -21.17
N ALA A 77 -4.11 -8.50 -19.86
CA ALA A 77 -5.19 -8.09 -18.98
C ALA A 77 -5.31 -6.56 -18.92
N ARG A 78 -6.53 -6.08 -18.71
CA ARG A 78 -6.81 -4.66 -18.49
C ARG A 78 -6.80 -4.34 -17.00
N ILE A 79 -6.28 -3.16 -16.66
CA ILE A 79 -6.35 -2.65 -15.28
C ILE A 79 -7.78 -2.19 -14.99
N VAL A 80 -8.28 -2.62 -13.83
CA VAL A 80 -9.60 -2.28 -13.33
C VAL A 80 -9.70 -0.76 -13.09
N PRO A 81 -10.83 -0.11 -13.42
CA PRO A 81 -11.00 1.32 -13.16
C PRO A 81 -10.88 1.63 -11.66
N LEU A 82 -10.07 2.63 -11.33
CA LEU A 82 -9.85 3.08 -9.96
C LEU A 82 -10.89 4.15 -9.58
N VAL A 83 -11.49 4.02 -8.41
CA VAL A 83 -12.40 5.03 -7.87
C VAL A 83 -11.62 6.34 -7.61
N PRO A 84 -12.08 7.49 -8.12
CA PRO A 84 -11.40 8.76 -7.91
C PRO A 84 -11.41 9.16 -6.42
N THR A 85 -10.24 9.51 -5.90
CA THR A 85 -10.04 9.96 -4.50
C THR A 85 -9.74 11.45 -4.46
N ARG A 86 -10.30 12.20 -3.49
CA ARG A 86 -9.97 13.63 -3.28
C ARG A 86 -8.87 13.81 -2.24
N LEU A 87 -8.86 12.96 -1.21
CA LEU A 87 -7.90 12.94 -0.11
C LEU A 87 -6.76 11.94 -0.38
N PRO A 88 -5.55 12.22 0.14
CA PRO A 88 -4.47 11.24 0.13
C PRO A 88 -4.90 9.96 0.86
N ALA A 89 -4.31 8.83 0.49
CA ALA A 89 -4.65 7.50 1.03
C ALA A 89 -6.06 6.99 0.71
N GLY A 90 -6.88 7.71 -0.05
CA GLY A 90 -8.28 7.32 -0.27
C GLY A 90 -9.12 7.37 1.00
N LEU A 91 -8.80 8.28 1.94
CA LEU A 91 -9.59 8.45 3.17
C LEU A 91 -11.05 8.82 2.90
N ASP A 92 -11.34 9.52 1.79
CA ASP A 92 -12.72 9.79 1.40
C ASP A 92 -13.50 8.51 1.14
N ILE A 93 -12.87 7.55 0.43
CA ILE A 93 -13.50 6.27 0.10
C ILE A 93 -13.90 5.55 1.39
N LEU A 94 -13.08 5.57 2.43
CA LEU A 94 -13.43 5.01 3.73
C LEU A 94 -14.68 5.67 4.31
N THR A 95 -14.74 7.00 4.31
CA THR A 95 -15.92 7.70 4.86
C THR A 95 -17.18 7.41 4.05
N THR A 96 -17.06 7.28 2.73
CA THR A 96 -18.18 6.92 1.85
C THR A 96 -18.60 5.47 2.11
N LEU A 97 -17.65 4.54 2.20
CA LEU A 97 -17.92 3.14 2.55
C LEU A 97 -18.64 3.01 3.90
N PHE A 98 -18.24 3.76 4.92
CA PHE A 98 -18.92 3.71 6.23
C PHE A 98 -20.35 4.26 6.18
N LYS A 99 -20.60 5.29 5.37
CA LYS A 99 -21.94 5.85 5.18
C LYS A 99 -22.82 4.90 4.37
N GLU A 100 -22.32 4.44 3.23
CA GLU A 100 -23.05 3.55 2.33
C GLU A 100 -23.25 2.17 2.95
N ALA A 101 -22.35 1.67 3.81
CA ALA A 101 -22.59 0.42 4.55
C ALA A 101 -23.85 0.47 5.44
N GLN A 102 -24.32 1.65 5.84
CA GLN A 102 -25.58 1.82 6.57
C GLN A 102 -26.78 1.93 5.63
N GLU A 103 -26.59 2.48 4.43
CA GLU A 103 -27.64 2.77 3.45
C GLU A 103 -27.79 1.66 2.37
N GLY A 104 -26.84 0.75 2.26
CA GLY A 104 -26.85 -0.38 1.33
C GLY A 104 -25.67 -0.41 0.35
N TYR A 105 -25.97 -0.49 -0.96
CA TYR A 105 -24.96 -0.70 -1.99
C TYR A 105 -24.27 0.62 -2.41
N PRO A 106 -22.94 0.61 -2.60
CA PRO A 106 -22.20 1.79 -3.02
C PRO A 106 -22.56 2.23 -4.43
N GLY A 107 -22.79 3.53 -4.63
CA GLY A 107 -23.21 4.11 -5.93
C GLY A 107 -22.15 4.03 -7.04
N TRP A 108 -20.93 3.55 -6.72
CA TRP A 108 -19.85 3.39 -7.70
C TRP A 108 -20.12 2.33 -8.77
N LEU A 109 -21.02 1.37 -8.49
CA LEU A 109 -21.41 0.35 -9.46
C LEU A 109 -22.06 0.95 -10.70
N GLU A 110 -22.87 2.01 -10.53
CA GLU A 110 -23.57 2.68 -11.63
C GLU A 110 -22.62 3.54 -12.47
N THR A 111 -21.57 4.09 -11.86
CA THR A 111 -20.67 5.07 -12.50
C THR A 111 -19.44 4.43 -13.13
N LEU A 112 -18.89 3.38 -12.51
CA LEU A 112 -17.64 2.72 -12.94
C LEU A 112 -17.87 1.33 -13.51
N GLY A 113 -19.10 0.80 -13.41
CA GLY A 113 -19.51 -0.50 -13.92
C GLY A 113 -19.39 -1.62 -12.88
N SER A 114 -19.45 -2.85 -13.38
CA SER A 114 -19.53 -4.06 -12.55
C SER A 114 -18.23 -4.40 -11.82
N THR A 115 -17.06 -3.93 -12.27
CA THR A 115 -15.76 -4.24 -11.65
C THR A 115 -14.93 -2.97 -11.50
N PHE A 116 -14.56 -2.62 -10.26
CA PHE A 116 -13.80 -1.42 -9.93
C PHE A 116 -12.83 -1.68 -8.78
N CYS A 117 -11.84 -0.80 -8.62
CA CYS A 117 -10.83 -0.89 -7.57
C CYS A 117 -10.95 0.30 -6.62
N LEU A 118 -10.98 0.02 -5.32
CA LEU A 118 -10.91 1.00 -4.25
C LEU A 118 -9.47 1.00 -3.72
N ARG A 119 -8.83 2.16 -3.72
CA ARG A 119 -7.48 2.30 -3.13
C ARG A 119 -7.57 3.01 -1.80
N VAL A 120 -7.38 2.25 -0.73
CA VAL A 120 -7.49 2.74 0.66
C VAL A 120 -6.19 2.43 1.39
N PHE A 121 -5.60 3.41 2.06
CA PHE A 121 -4.28 3.29 2.68
C PHE A 121 -3.17 2.77 1.74
N TRP A 122 -3.28 3.09 0.44
CA TRP A 122 -2.40 2.58 -0.63
C TRP A 122 -2.43 1.05 -0.80
N GLU A 123 -3.46 0.41 -0.30
CA GLU A 123 -3.81 -0.98 -0.59
C GLU A 123 -4.97 -1.00 -1.59
N ASP A 124 -4.92 -1.94 -2.53
CA ASP A 124 -5.90 -2.09 -3.59
C ASP A 124 -6.94 -3.14 -3.21
N LEU A 125 -8.20 -2.72 -3.17
CA LEU A 125 -9.35 -3.57 -2.96
C LEU A 125 -10.18 -3.62 -4.25
N VAL A 126 -10.07 -4.73 -4.98
CA VAL A 126 -10.85 -4.97 -6.18
C VAL A 126 -12.23 -5.50 -5.80
N MET A 127 -13.28 -4.82 -6.26
CA MET A 127 -14.67 -5.24 -6.11
C MET A 127 -15.24 -5.62 -7.47
N THR A 128 -16.01 -6.70 -7.50
CA THR A 128 -16.70 -7.16 -8.72
C THR A 128 -18.12 -7.63 -8.39
N ALA A 129 -19.06 -7.20 -9.21
CA ALA A 129 -20.45 -7.64 -9.27
C ALA A 129 -20.72 -8.46 -10.54
N GLU A 130 -19.68 -8.76 -11.33
CA GLU A 130 -19.81 -9.55 -12.54
C GLU A 130 -19.99 -11.04 -12.20
N PRO A 131 -21.07 -11.68 -12.67
CA PRO A 131 -21.39 -13.06 -12.29
C PRO A 131 -20.28 -14.06 -12.63
N ASP A 132 -19.57 -13.85 -13.75
CA ASP A 132 -18.54 -14.78 -14.20
C ASP A 132 -17.28 -14.71 -13.32
N ASN A 133 -16.88 -13.51 -12.88
CA ASN A 133 -15.78 -13.36 -11.93
C ASN A 133 -16.17 -13.96 -10.57
N ILE A 134 -17.39 -13.72 -10.10
CA ILE A 134 -17.88 -14.28 -8.83
C ILE A 134 -17.88 -15.82 -8.90
N LYS A 135 -18.37 -16.41 -9.99
CA LYS A 135 -18.33 -17.86 -10.21
C LYS A 135 -16.91 -18.39 -10.27
N ALA A 136 -16.00 -17.73 -10.98
CA ALA A 136 -14.60 -18.15 -11.05
C ALA A 136 -13.96 -18.17 -9.64
N ILE A 137 -14.16 -17.09 -8.87
CA ILE A 137 -13.66 -16.96 -7.50
C ILE A 137 -14.26 -18.03 -6.58
N LEU A 138 -15.57 -18.28 -6.64
CA LEU A 138 -16.24 -19.17 -5.69
C LEU A 138 -16.14 -20.66 -6.09
N ALA A 139 -16.12 -20.97 -7.38
CA ALA A 139 -16.17 -22.36 -7.86
C ALA A 139 -14.78 -22.93 -8.17
N SER A 140 -13.85 -22.12 -8.70
CA SER A 140 -12.54 -22.61 -9.15
C SER A 140 -11.41 -22.15 -8.24
N ASP A 141 -11.36 -20.85 -7.92
CA ASP A 141 -10.19 -20.23 -7.28
C ASP A 141 -10.36 -19.97 -5.79
N PHE A 142 -11.44 -20.45 -5.17
CA PHE A 142 -11.76 -20.09 -3.78
C PHE A 142 -10.63 -20.45 -2.82
N ALA A 143 -9.89 -21.52 -3.08
CA ALA A 143 -8.74 -21.95 -2.28
C ALA A 143 -7.57 -20.94 -2.30
N ASN A 144 -7.38 -20.23 -3.42
CA ASN A 144 -6.25 -19.31 -3.65
C ASN A 144 -6.42 -17.95 -2.94
N TYR A 145 -7.64 -17.60 -2.55
CA TYR A 145 -7.90 -16.37 -1.79
C TYR A 145 -7.65 -16.58 -0.29
N GLU A 146 -6.93 -15.63 0.31
CA GLU A 146 -6.76 -15.57 1.76
C GLU A 146 -8.11 -15.26 2.41
N LYS A 147 -8.63 -16.22 3.19
CA LYS A 147 -9.77 -15.96 4.06
C LYS A 147 -9.24 -15.23 5.28
N GLY A 148 -9.90 -14.13 5.66
CA GLY A 148 -9.63 -13.48 6.94
C GLY A 148 -9.59 -14.52 8.06
N LYS A 149 -8.74 -14.29 9.07
CA LYS A 149 -8.71 -15.17 10.25
C LYS A 149 -10.13 -15.27 10.78
N ARG A 150 -10.60 -16.51 10.99
CA ARG A 150 -11.91 -16.78 11.57
C ARG A 150 -11.99 -16.03 12.89
N THR A 151 -12.68 -14.89 12.91
CA THR A 151 -13.04 -14.22 14.16
C THR A 151 -13.97 -15.19 14.86
N ALA A 152 -13.44 -15.85 15.89
CA ALA A 152 -14.25 -16.66 16.78
C ALA A 152 -15.19 -15.71 17.52
N ARG A 153 -16.39 -15.52 16.97
CA ARG A 153 -17.65 -15.26 17.69
C ARG A 153 -18.80 -15.23 16.71
#